data_AF-A0A1I0MI60-F1
#
_entry.id   AF-A0A1I0MI60-F1
#
_cell.length_a   1.000
_cell.length_b   1.000
_cell.length_c   1.000
_cell.angle_alpha   90.00
_cell.angle_beta   90.00
_cell.angle_gamma   90.00
#
_symmetry.space_group_name_H-M   'P 1'
#
loop_
_entity.id
_entity.type
_entity.pdbx_description
1 polymer ?
#
loop_
_entity_poly.entity_id
_entity_poly.type
_entity_poly.pdbx_seq_one_letter_code
_entity_poly.pdbx_strand_id
1 'polypeptide(L)'
;MSSHHPDTDTANAAHATDHWTNVSKHVFNSYVEANNALLAAMGLSSSVDDDPSRTVPDDDTTVSSSVAEVSFGDESWIMERSTDDYDSLGVGDYVRFSKPIVDADVTAFSQVSGDTNRLHLEPDFAENTRFGGRIAHGTLVAGTISAALARFPGVTIYLSQDLSFTGPVEIGDTVTAECEIVEALGGDRYRLHTTVIGEDDETVIDGEAVVIINDGPDVDV
;
A
#
# COMPACT_ATOMS: atom_id res chain seq x y z
N MET A 1 21.23 47.70 -28.10
CA MET A 1 22.28 46.69 -27.94
C MET A 1 22.55 46.51 -26.45
N SER A 2 22.57 45.25 -25.98
CA SER A 2 22.97 44.68 -24.67
C SER A 2 22.44 45.34 -23.38
N SER A 3 21.57 44.71 -22.58
CA SER A 3 21.71 43.50 -21.73
C SER A 3 22.63 43.67 -20.50
N HIS A 4 22.04 43.61 -19.30
CA HIS A 4 22.51 42.78 -18.19
C HIS A 4 21.44 42.68 -17.08
N HIS A 5 21.13 41.42 -16.72
CA HIS A 5 20.39 40.98 -15.55
C HIS A 5 21.36 40.91 -14.35
N PRO A 6 20.85 40.87 -13.11
CA PRO A 6 21.22 39.72 -12.29
C PRO A 6 20.06 39.12 -11.48
N ASP A 7 20.24 37.81 -11.26
CA ASP A 7 19.43 36.79 -10.61
C ASP A 7 19.06 37.09 -9.14
N THR A 8 17.78 36.93 -8.78
CA THR A 8 17.32 36.89 -7.37
C THR A 8 16.29 35.79 -7.07
N ASP A 9 16.28 34.66 -7.80
CA ASP A 9 15.26 33.62 -7.61
C ASP A 9 15.73 32.29 -6.99
N THR A 10 17.01 32.14 -6.63
CA THR A 10 17.53 30.84 -6.14
C THR A 10 17.67 30.71 -4.62
N ALA A 11 17.52 31.79 -3.84
CA ALA A 11 17.74 31.74 -2.39
C ALA A 11 16.48 31.43 -1.55
N ASN A 12 15.27 31.57 -2.12
CA ASN A 12 14.01 31.41 -1.36
C ASN A 12 13.42 29.98 -1.44
N ALA A 13 13.86 29.19 -2.42
CA ALA A 13 13.41 27.81 -2.59
C ALA A 13 14.05 26.84 -1.58
N ALA A 14 15.34 27.02 -1.28
CA ALA A 14 16.08 26.11 -0.39
C ALA A 14 15.56 26.13 1.06
N HIS A 15 15.12 27.29 1.57
CA HIS A 15 14.59 27.38 2.93
C HIS A 15 13.18 26.77 3.07
N ALA A 16 12.33 26.83 2.04
CA ALA A 16 10.98 26.26 2.09
C ALA A 16 11.01 24.71 2.07
N THR A 17 11.97 24.11 1.38
CA THR A 17 12.15 22.65 1.29
C THR A 17 12.66 22.04 2.61
N ASP A 18 13.49 22.78 3.36
CA ASP A 18 14.03 22.34 4.65
C ASP A 18 13.00 22.39 5.80
N HIS A 19 11.98 23.25 5.71
CA HIS A 19 10.90 23.29 6.70
C HIS A 19 9.86 22.18 6.49
N TRP A 20 9.58 21.79 5.23
CA TRP A 20 8.64 20.71 4.92
C TRP A 20 9.17 19.33 5.30
N THR A 21 10.44 19.03 5.02
CA THR A 21 11.05 17.73 5.36
C THR A 21 11.17 17.50 6.87
N ASN A 22 11.35 18.55 7.67
CA ASN A 22 11.44 18.44 9.13
C ASN A 22 10.07 18.31 9.81
N VAL A 23 9.03 18.98 9.30
CA VAL A 23 7.66 18.84 9.82
C VAL A 23 7.12 17.43 9.55
N SER A 24 7.38 16.87 8.36
CA SER A 24 6.97 15.50 8.03
C SER A 24 7.55 14.47 9.01
N LYS A 25 8.86 14.49 9.26
CA LYS A 25 9.52 13.52 10.16
C LYS A 25 8.96 13.54 11.59
N HIS A 26 8.65 14.73 12.13
CA HIS A 26 8.10 14.83 13.48
C HIS A 26 6.64 14.36 13.59
N VAL A 27 5.84 14.56 12.54
CA VAL A 27 4.48 14.05 12.47
C VAL A 27 4.50 12.52 12.35
N PHE A 28 5.31 11.95 11.44
CA PHE A 28 5.42 10.50 11.27
C PHE A 28 5.87 9.78 12.55
N ASN A 29 6.91 10.26 13.22
CA ASN A 29 7.37 9.65 14.48
C ASN A 29 6.28 9.68 15.57
N SER A 30 5.47 10.74 15.62
CA SER A 30 4.38 10.86 16.58
C SER A 30 3.24 9.85 16.34
N TYR A 31 2.96 9.51 15.09
CA TYR A 31 1.96 8.50 14.73
C TYR A 31 2.44 7.08 15.06
N VAL A 32 3.72 6.79 14.79
CA VAL A 32 4.33 5.50 15.14
C VAL A 32 4.32 5.28 16.65
N GLU A 33 4.71 6.29 17.43
CA GLU A 33 4.67 6.21 18.90
C GLU A 33 3.23 6.05 19.42
N ALA A 34 2.26 6.75 18.85
CA ALA A 34 0.85 6.62 19.21
C ALA A 34 0.28 5.24 18.89
N ASN A 35 0.59 4.68 17.73
CA ASN A 35 0.17 3.32 17.35
C ASN A 35 0.84 2.26 18.22
N ASN A 36 2.13 2.41 18.52
CA ASN A 36 2.85 1.50 19.40
C ASN A 36 2.26 1.49 20.82
N ALA A 37 1.91 2.67 21.35
CA ALA A 37 1.25 2.79 22.65
C ALA A 37 -0.15 2.16 22.67
N LEU A 38 -0.93 2.35 21.60
CA LEU A 38 -2.25 1.75 21.46
C LEU A 38 -2.18 0.21 21.39
N LEU A 39 -1.20 -0.34 20.68
CA LEU A 39 -1.04 -1.79 20.55
C LEU A 39 -0.54 -2.46 21.82
N ALA A 40 0.34 -1.78 22.56
CA ALA A 40 0.72 -2.23 23.91
C ALA A 40 -0.50 -2.28 24.84
N ALA A 41 -1.43 -1.32 24.72
CA ALA A 41 -2.68 -1.34 25.45
C ALA A 41 -3.63 -2.47 25.00
N MET A 42 -3.49 -2.96 23.76
CA MET A 42 -4.25 -4.08 23.21
C MET A 42 -3.59 -5.45 23.44
N GLY A 43 -2.39 -5.50 24.05
CA GLY A 43 -1.72 -6.75 24.42
C GLY A 43 -1.02 -7.49 23.28
N LEU A 44 -0.71 -6.80 22.17
CA LEU A 44 -0.16 -7.39 20.95
C LEU A 44 1.39 -7.32 20.85
N SER A 45 2.14 -7.33 21.95
CA SER A 45 3.61 -7.30 21.91
C SER A 45 4.23 -8.71 21.85
N SER A 46 5.07 -9.01 20.86
CA SER A 46 5.84 -10.27 20.82
C SER A 46 7.16 -10.18 21.61
N SER A 47 7.50 -11.26 22.31
CA SER A 47 8.74 -11.47 23.07
C SER A 47 9.71 -12.33 22.25
N VAL A 48 10.91 -11.82 21.99
CA VAL A 48 11.96 -12.48 21.19
C VAL A 48 12.82 -13.40 22.06
N ASP A 49 13.04 -14.65 21.64
CA ASP A 49 14.17 -15.49 22.04
C ASP A 49 14.90 -15.99 20.77
N ASP A 50 16.23 -15.96 20.81
CA ASP A 50 17.18 -15.97 19.69
C ASP A 50 18.03 -17.27 19.75
N ASP A 51 18.17 -18.05 18.67
CA ASP A 51 19.18 -19.13 18.56
C ASP A 51 19.67 -19.36 17.12
N PRO A 52 20.99 -19.42 16.83
CA PRO A 52 21.55 -19.32 15.50
C PRO A 52 22.04 -20.67 14.98
N SER A 53 21.40 -21.24 13.96
CA SER A 53 22.11 -22.11 13.03
C SER A 53 21.44 -22.12 11.65
N ARG A 54 22.20 -21.66 10.64
CA ARG A 54 21.75 -21.40 9.28
C ARG A 54 22.58 -22.22 8.31
N THR A 55 21.93 -22.88 7.34
CA THR A 55 22.58 -23.35 6.10
C THR A 55 21.60 -23.25 4.92
N VAL A 56 22.06 -22.63 3.82
CA VAL A 56 21.38 -22.40 2.53
C VAL A 56 21.83 -23.49 1.53
N PRO A 57 21.04 -23.88 0.51
CA PRO A 57 21.25 -23.30 -0.84
C PRO A 57 20.00 -23.17 -1.77
N ASP A 58 20.03 -22.10 -2.58
CA ASP A 58 19.74 -21.93 -4.03
C ASP A 58 18.54 -22.60 -4.76
N ASP A 59 17.70 -21.72 -5.34
CA ASP A 59 17.47 -21.49 -6.79
C ASP A 59 16.01 -21.51 -7.27
N ASP A 60 15.70 -20.42 -7.98
CA ASP A 60 14.66 -20.19 -8.99
C ASP A 60 13.45 -21.13 -9.02
N THR A 61 12.31 -20.63 -8.54
CA THR A 61 11.03 -21.07 -9.09
C THR A 61 9.98 -19.96 -8.93
N THR A 62 9.56 -19.35 -10.04
CA THR A 62 8.29 -18.64 -10.12
C THR A 62 7.17 -19.66 -9.85
N VAL A 63 6.72 -19.77 -8.60
CA VAL A 63 5.58 -20.63 -8.24
C VAL A 63 4.35 -19.76 -8.06
N SER A 64 3.39 -19.94 -8.97
CA SER A 64 1.99 -19.65 -8.72
C SER A 64 1.52 -20.52 -7.54
N SER A 65 1.73 -20.07 -6.31
CA SER A 65 1.22 -20.72 -5.12
C SER A 65 0.05 -19.91 -4.56
N SER A 66 -1.10 -20.55 -4.50
CA SER A 66 -2.28 -20.06 -3.80
C SER A 66 -1.92 -19.86 -2.33
N VAL A 67 -1.86 -18.61 -1.89
CA VAL A 67 -1.71 -18.27 -0.46
C VAL A 67 -2.87 -18.90 0.29
N ALA A 68 -2.58 -19.85 1.19
CA ALA A 68 -3.59 -20.65 1.88
C ALA A 68 -4.61 -19.80 2.66
N GLU A 69 -4.24 -18.58 3.05
CA GLU A 69 -5.11 -17.62 3.74
C GLU A 69 -6.14 -16.91 2.83
N VAL A 70 -5.97 -16.95 1.50
CA VAL A 70 -6.85 -16.28 0.53
C VAL A 70 -7.56 -17.33 -0.32
N SER A 71 -8.54 -18.02 0.28
CA SER A 71 -9.25 -19.14 -0.38
C SER A 71 -10.28 -18.74 -1.45
N PHE A 72 -10.52 -17.43 -1.66
CA PHE A 72 -11.46 -16.90 -2.65
C PHE A 72 -10.71 -15.98 -3.62
N GLY A 73 -10.74 -16.31 -4.92
CA GLY A 73 -10.06 -15.55 -5.97
C GLY A 73 -10.83 -15.53 -7.29
N ASP A 74 -10.49 -14.56 -8.15
CA ASP A 74 -10.97 -14.43 -9.52
C ASP A 74 -9.81 -14.73 -10.48
N GLU A 75 -10.08 -15.35 -11.64
CA GLU A 75 -9.07 -15.72 -12.63
C GLU A 75 -8.34 -14.51 -13.24
N SER A 76 -8.95 -13.33 -13.20
CA SER A 76 -8.35 -12.07 -13.67
C SER A 76 -7.35 -11.45 -12.69
N TRP A 77 -7.25 -11.98 -11.47
CA TRP A 77 -6.37 -11.42 -10.45
C TRP A 77 -4.96 -11.97 -10.57
N ILE A 78 -3.98 -11.08 -10.54
CA ILE A 78 -2.57 -11.43 -10.62
C ILE A 78 -1.92 -11.09 -9.28
N MET A 79 -1.03 -11.96 -8.84
CA MET A 79 -0.25 -11.78 -7.63
C MET A 79 1.20 -12.18 -7.90
N GLU A 80 2.12 -11.39 -7.34
CA GLU A 80 3.54 -11.66 -7.30
C GLU A 80 4.05 -11.32 -5.89
N ARG A 81 5.00 -12.10 -5.37
CA ARG A 81 5.70 -11.78 -4.11
C ARG A 81 7.16 -12.19 -4.18
N SER A 82 8.02 -11.52 -3.41
CA SER A 82 9.46 -11.77 -3.39
C SER A 82 9.85 -13.06 -2.65
N THR A 83 9.05 -13.49 -1.67
CA THR A 83 9.30 -14.70 -0.88
C THR A 83 8.01 -15.40 -0.46
N ASP A 84 8.06 -16.73 -0.41
CA ASP A 84 7.01 -17.59 0.16
C ASP A 84 7.25 -17.91 1.64
N ASP A 85 8.46 -17.64 2.15
CA ASP A 85 8.94 -18.06 3.46
C ASP A 85 8.81 -16.93 4.48
N TYR A 86 7.94 -17.13 5.48
CA TYR A 86 7.70 -16.21 6.58
C TYR A 86 9.00 -15.91 7.37
N ASP A 87 9.82 -16.92 7.64
CA ASP A 87 11.03 -16.77 8.46
C ASP A 87 12.12 -15.95 7.75
N SER A 88 12.01 -15.79 6.42
CA SER A 88 12.96 -15.04 5.59
C SER A 88 12.59 -13.57 5.40
N LEU A 89 11.40 -13.16 5.84
CA LEU A 89 10.82 -11.86 5.55
C LEU A 89 11.64 -10.70 6.11
N GLY A 90 11.93 -9.69 5.28
CA GLY A 90 12.70 -8.53 5.68
C GLY A 90 12.62 -7.34 4.73
N VAL A 91 13.52 -6.38 4.91
CA VAL A 91 13.58 -5.16 4.07
C VAL A 91 13.91 -5.53 2.62
N GLY A 92 13.13 -4.98 1.69
CA GLY A 92 13.18 -5.25 0.26
C GLY A 92 12.20 -6.33 -0.20
N ASP A 93 11.57 -7.06 0.72
CA ASP A 93 10.50 -7.98 0.35
C ASP A 93 9.22 -7.23 -0.02
N TYR A 94 8.52 -7.74 -1.02
CA TYR A 94 7.36 -7.09 -1.57
C TYR A 94 6.26 -8.07 -1.95
N VAL A 95 5.04 -7.53 -2.05
CA VAL A 95 3.90 -8.16 -2.71
C VAL A 95 3.28 -7.18 -3.70
N ARG A 96 2.96 -7.70 -4.88
CA ARG A 96 2.10 -7.05 -5.86
C ARG A 96 0.79 -7.78 -6.01
N PHE A 97 -0.29 -7.02 -6.12
CA PHE A 97 -1.62 -7.53 -6.42
C PHE A 97 -2.30 -6.67 -7.46
N SER A 98 -2.76 -7.29 -8.54
CA SER A 98 -3.42 -6.60 -9.64
C SER A 98 -4.83 -7.13 -9.86
N LYS A 99 -5.78 -6.21 -10.08
CA LYS A 99 -7.15 -6.54 -10.51
C LYS A 99 -7.79 -5.42 -11.33
N PRO A 100 -8.72 -5.72 -12.24
CA PRO A 100 -9.58 -4.70 -12.85
C PRO A 100 -10.52 -4.08 -11.80
N ILE A 101 -10.76 -2.78 -11.91
CA ILE A 101 -11.77 -2.06 -11.14
C ILE A 101 -13.03 -1.91 -12.00
N VAL A 102 -13.97 -2.81 -11.85
CA VAL A 102 -15.17 -2.88 -12.71
C VAL A 102 -16.36 -2.12 -12.12
N ASP A 103 -17.37 -1.83 -12.95
CA ASP A 103 -18.59 -1.11 -12.54
C ASP A 103 -19.32 -1.80 -11.37
N ALA A 104 -19.24 -3.14 -11.30
CA ALA A 104 -19.77 -3.91 -10.17
C ALA A 104 -19.04 -3.61 -8.85
N ASP A 105 -17.72 -3.40 -8.87
CA ASP A 105 -16.96 -3.02 -7.68
C ASP A 105 -17.37 -1.63 -7.20
N VAL A 106 -17.46 -0.65 -8.12
CA VAL A 106 -17.89 0.73 -7.80
C VAL A 106 -19.31 0.75 -7.23
N THR A 107 -20.22 -0.01 -7.84
CA THR A 107 -21.60 -0.13 -7.36
C THR A 107 -21.63 -0.77 -5.99
N ALA A 108 -20.96 -1.90 -5.78
CA ALA A 108 -20.91 -2.58 -4.48
C ALA A 108 -20.27 -1.70 -3.40
N PHE A 109 -19.19 -0.99 -3.74
CA PHE A 109 -18.51 -0.09 -2.83
C PHE A 109 -19.41 1.06 -2.39
N SER A 110 -20.21 1.63 -3.30
CA SER A 110 -21.18 2.67 -2.94
C SER A 110 -22.20 2.21 -1.89
N GLN A 111 -22.58 0.93 -1.91
CA GLN A 111 -23.54 0.36 -0.96
C GLN A 111 -22.89 0.07 0.39
N VAL A 112 -21.67 -0.50 0.41
CA VAL A 112 -20.99 -0.85 1.67
C VAL A 112 -20.42 0.37 2.39
N SER A 113 -19.92 1.35 1.65
CA SER A 113 -19.33 2.58 2.21
C SER A 113 -20.38 3.66 2.48
N GLY A 114 -21.51 3.64 1.76
CA GLY A 114 -22.48 4.74 1.72
C GLY A 114 -22.06 5.92 0.85
N ASP A 115 -20.87 5.89 0.23
CA ASP A 115 -20.43 6.92 -0.70
C ASP A 115 -21.15 6.78 -2.05
N THR A 116 -22.24 7.52 -2.15
CA THR A 116 -23.12 7.60 -3.33
C THR A 116 -22.88 8.87 -4.13
N ASN A 117 -21.67 9.44 -4.06
CA ASN A 117 -21.32 10.61 -4.86
C ASN A 117 -21.58 10.34 -6.35
N ARG A 118 -22.32 11.26 -6.97
CA ARG A 118 -22.75 11.17 -8.39
C ARG A 118 -21.57 11.05 -9.35
N LEU A 119 -20.39 11.56 -8.96
CA LEU A 119 -19.16 11.42 -9.74
C LEU A 119 -18.81 9.95 -10.07
N HIS A 120 -19.12 9.03 -9.17
CA HIS A 120 -18.81 7.61 -9.35
C HIS A 120 -19.94 6.83 -10.05
N LEU A 121 -21.16 7.36 -10.04
CA LEU A 121 -22.37 6.59 -10.38
C LEU A 121 -23.10 7.09 -11.62
N GLU A 122 -23.06 8.39 -11.92
CA GLU A 122 -23.85 9.01 -12.97
C GLU A 122 -22.98 9.52 -14.13
N PRO A 123 -23.03 8.89 -15.32
CA PRO A 123 -22.25 9.32 -16.48
C PRO A 123 -22.49 10.79 -16.86
N ASP A 124 -23.75 11.20 -17.03
CA ASP A 124 -24.10 12.58 -17.40
C ASP A 124 -23.56 13.62 -16.42
N PHE A 125 -23.51 13.29 -15.12
CA PHE A 125 -22.92 14.20 -14.14
C PHE A 125 -21.39 14.25 -14.30
N ALA A 126 -20.76 13.09 -14.42
CA ALA A 126 -19.32 12.92 -14.46
C ALA A 126 -18.69 13.51 -15.74
N GLU A 127 -19.36 13.41 -16.88
CA GLU A 127 -18.97 14.04 -18.16
C GLU A 127 -18.80 15.57 -18.05
N ASN A 128 -19.55 16.20 -17.15
CA ASN A 128 -19.49 17.65 -16.92
C ASN A 128 -18.40 18.05 -15.91
N THR A 129 -17.63 17.10 -15.39
CA THR A 129 -16.53 17.36 -14.46
C THR A 129 -15.19 17.41 -15.19
N ARG A 130 -14.12 17.77 -14.48
CA ARG A 130 -12.76 17.77 -15.03
C ARG A 130 -12.27 16.39 -15.50
N PHE A 131 -12.93 15.31 -15.08
CA PHE A 131 -12.54 13.94 -15.41
C PHE A 131 -13.15 13.46 -16.73
N GLY A 132 -14.18 14.12 -17.26
CA GLY A 132 -14.79 13.76 -18.56
C GLY A 132 -15.57 12.43 -18.57
N GLY A 133 -15.63 11.72 -17.44
CA GLY A 133 -16.31 10.44 -17.28
C GLY A 133 -16.33 10.01 -15.81
N ARG A 134 -16.99 8.88 -15.52
CA ARG A 134 -17.01 8.31 -14.16
C ARG A 134 -15.64 7.75 -13.82
N ILE A 135 -15.21 7.96 -12.58
CA ILE A 135 -13.99 7.40 -12.02
C ILE A 135 -14.32 6.53 -10.81
N ALA A 136 -13.47 5.56 -10.49
CA ALA A 136 -13.62 4.75 -9.29
C ALA A 136 -13.44 5.58 -8.01
N HIS A 137 -13.99 5.09 -6.88
CA HIS A 137 -13.70 5.66 -5.57
C HIS A 137 -12.22 5.43 -5.23
N GLY A 138 -11.49 6.48 -4.84
CA GLY A 138 -10.08 6.32 -4.46
C GLY A 138 -9.89 5.32 -3.30
N THR A 139 -10.82 5.28 -2.35
CA THR A 139 -10.80 4.32 -1.23
C THR A 139 -11.12 2.88 -1.63
N LEU A 140 -11.91 2.67 -2.70
CA LEU A 140 -12.07 1.35 -3.31
C LEU A 140 -10.74 0.88 -3.90
N VAL A 141 -10.06 1.75 -4.66
CA VAL A 141 -8.75 1.47 -5.24
C VAL A 141 -7.72 1.19 -4.15
N ALA A 142 -7.68 2.01 -3.08
CA ALA A 142 -6.81 1.79 -1.93
C ALA A 142 -7.06 0.44 -1.22
N GLY A 143 -8.26 -0.14 -1.35
CA GLY A 143 -8.57 -1.48 -0.85
C GLY A 143 -7.68 -2.58 -1.47
N THR A 144 -7.12 -2.35 -2.66
CA THR A 144 -6.16 -3.28 -3.29
C THR A 144 -4.84 -3.38 -2.52
N ILE A 145 -4.45 -2.32 -1.78
CA ILE A 145 -3.31 -2.36 -0.84
C ILE A 145 -3.60 -3.38 0.26
N SER A 146 -4.80 -3.35 0.85
CA SER A 146 -5.18 -4.36 1.86
C SER A 146 -5.16 -5.78 1.29
N ALA A 147 -5.53 -5.96 0.03
CA ALA A 147 -5.46 -7.24 -0.64
C ALA A 147 -4.01 -7.70 -0.88
N ALA A 148 -3.10 -6.80 -1.25
CA ALA A 148 -1.67 -7.08 -1.38
C ALA A 148 -1.04 -7.44 -0.02
N LEU A 149 -1.35 -6.68 1.03
CA LEU A 149 -0.86 -6.97 2.39
C LEU A 149 -1.26 -8.36 2.87
N ALA A 150 -2.49 -8.80 2.59
CA ALA A 150 -2.99 -10.14 2.96
C ALA A 150 -2.32 -11.31 2.20
N ARG A 151 -1.36 -11.03 1.31
CA ARG A 151 -0.64 -12.02 0.49
C ARG A 151 0.84 -12.16 0.87
N PHE A 152 1.33 -11.37 1.81
CA PHE A 152 2.59 -11.67 2.48
C PHE A 152 2.50 -13.05 3.16
N PRO A 153 3.61 -13.80 3.29
CA PRO A 153 3.59 -15.05 4.04
C PRO A 153 3.31 -14.77 5.53
N GLY A 154 2.44 -15.58 6.13
CA GLY A 154 1.94 -15.38 7.48
C GLY A 154 0.72 -14.47 7.57
N VAL A 155 0.28 -14.20 8.79
CA VAL A 155 -0.93 -13.40 9.07
C VAL A 155 -0.55 -11.93 9.20
N THR A 156 -1.04 -11.09 8.29
CA THR A 156 -0.79 -9.65 8.31
C THR A 156 -1.87 -8.87 9.08
N ILE A 157 -1.46 -8.13 10.09
CA ILE A 157 -2.29 -7.20 10.87
C ILE A 157 -1.98 -5.77 10.44
N TYR A 158 -2.96 -5.10 9.86
CA TYR A 158 -2.83 -3.76 9.30
C TYR A 158 -3.08 -2.69 10.37
N LEU A 159 -2.02 -1.99 10.80
CA LEU A 159 -2.07 -1.10 11.97
C LEU A 159 -2.39 0.34 11.60
N SER A 160 -1.76 0.84 10.54
CA SER A 160 -2.01 2.17 10.02
C SER A 160 -1.68 2.29 8.55
N GLN A 161 -2.30 3.27 7.90
CA GLN A 161 -2.08 3.61 6.51
C GLN A 161 -2.18 5.12 6.33
N ASP A 162 -1.21 5.70 5.64
CA ASP A 162 -1.24 7.06 5.08
C ASP A 162 -1.35 6.99 3.56
N LEU A 163 -2.19 7.83 2.94
CA LEU A 163 -2.46 7.80 1.48
C LEU A 163 -2.45 9.19 0.87
N SER A 164 -1.84 9.29 -0.31
CA SER A 164 -1.97 10.40 -1.25
C SER A 164 -2.61 9.89 -2.54
N PHE A 165 -3.71 10.51 -2.98
CA PHE A 165 -4.36 10.20 -4.25
C PHE A 165 -3.80 11.13 -5.33
N THR A 166 -2.94 10.59 -6.18
CA THR A 166 -2.17 11.36 -7.18
C THR A 166 -2.83 11.36 -8.56
N GLY A 167 -3.70 10.40 -8.86
CA GLY A 167 -4.43 10.28 -10.12
C GLY A 167 -5.81 9.63 -9.97
N PRO A 168 -6.73 9.85 -10.93
CA PRO A 168 -7.97 9.08 -11.01
C PRO A 168 -7.72 7.66 -11.54
N VAL A 169 -8.70 6.77 -11.36
CA VAL A 169 -8.75 5.46 -12.02
C VAL A 169 -10.08 5.38 -12.77
N GLU A 170 -10.05 5.08 -14.05
CA GLU A 170 -11.26 4.90 -14.84
C GLU A 170 -11.88 3.53 -14.54
N ILE A 171 -13.20 3.44 -14.77
CA ILE A 171 -13.92 2.19 -14.53
C ILE A 171 -13.63 1.23 -15.68
N GLY A 172 -12.98 0.10 -15.37
CA GLY A 172 -12.51 -0.88 -16.34
C GLY A 172 -11.00 -1.11 -16.23
N ASP A 173 -10.26 -0.10 -15.78
CA ASP A 173 -8.80 -0.13 -15.69
C ASP A 173 -8.33 -1.22 -14.73
N THR A 174 -7.19 -1.82 -15.06
CA THR A 174 -6.46 -2.69 -14.14
C THR A 174 -5.50 -1.86 -13.31
N VAL A 175 -5.59 -2.02 -11.99
CA VAL A 175 -4.66 -1.39 -11.05
C VAL A 175 -3.76 -2.45 -10.42
N THR A 176 -2.54 -2.06 -10.08
CA THR A 176 -1.57 -2.90 -9.36
C THR A 176 -1.18 -2.22 -8.05
N ALA A 177 -1.55 -2.81 -6.93
CA ALA A 177 -1.02 -2.43 -5.62
C ALA A 177 0.32 -3.11 -5.39
N GLU A 178 1.32 -2.35 -4.96
CA GLU A 178 2.63 -2.82 -4.52
C GLU A 178 2.84 -2.41 -3.06
N CYS A 179 3.25 -3.37 -2.24
CA CYS A 179 3.61 -3.15 -0.84
C CYS A 179 5.03 -3.70 -0.64
N GLU A 180 5.99 -2.83 -0.37
CA GLU A 180 7.40 -3.20 -0.14
C GLU A 180 7.80 -2.86 1.29
N ILE A 181 8.45 -3.79 1.99
CA ILE A 181 9.01 -3.57 3.32
C ILE A 181 10.24 -2.67 3.20
N VAL A 182 10.13 -1.46 3.74
CA VAL A 182 11.21 -0.46 3.72
C VAL A 182 11.94 -0.34 5.06
N GLU A 183 11.32 -0.81 6.15
CA GLU A 183 11.90 -0.74 7.50
C GLU A 183 11.38 -1.86 8.41
N ALA A 184 12.28 -2.51 9.15
CA ALA A 184 11.92 -3.38 10.27
C ALA A 184 11.86 -2.55 11.56
N LEU A 185 10.69 -2.51 12.21
CA LEU A 185 10.43 -1.74 13.43
C LEU A 185 10.56 -2.58 14.71
N GLY A 186 10.91 -3.87 14.57
CA GLY A 186 11.08 -4.82 15.67
C GLY A 186 9.77 -5.37 16.24
N GLY A 187 9.81 -6.62 16.70
CA GLY A 187 8.64 -7.38 17.16
C GLY A 187 7.68 -7.66 16.00
N ASP A 188 8.22 -8.21 14.91
CA ASP A 188 7.47 -8.62 13.69
C ASP A 188 6.68 -7.50 13.01
N ARG A 189 7.05 -6.25 13.34
CA ARG A 189 6.44 -5.03 12.83
C ARG A 189 7.29 -4.43 11.73
N TYR A 190 6.64 -4.00 10.67
CA TYR A 190 7.27 -3.47 9.47
C TYR A 190 6.61 -2.15 9.07
N ARG A 191 7.43 -1.24 8.52
CA ARG A 191 6.95 -0.13 7.69
C ARG A 191 7.03 -0.57 6.23
N LEU A 192 5.97 -0.31 5.49
CA LEU A 192 5.93 -0.57 4.05
C LEU A 192 5.70 0.71 3.29
N HIS A 193 6.36 0.85 2.15
CA HIS A 193 5.93 1.77 1.11
C HIS A 193 4.80 1.10 0.34
N THR A 194 3.71 1.82 0.12
CA THR A 194 2.51 1.30 -0.53
C THR A 194 2.15 2.17 -1.72
N THR A 195 2.16 1.58 -2.91
CA THR A 195 1.87 2.27 -4.16
C THR A 195 0.71 1.57 -4.87
N VAL A 196 -0.13 2.31 -5.57
CA VAL A 196 -1.05 1.74 -6.57
C VAL A 196 -0.75 2.38 -7.92
N ILE A 197 -0.54 1.54 -8.91
CA ILE A 197 -0.21 1.88 -10.29
C ILE A 197 -1.45 1.64 -11.16
N GLY A 198 -1.82 2.61 -12.00
CA GLY A 198 -2.92 2.51 -12.97
C GLY A 198 -2.53 1.80 -14.27
N GLU A 199 -3.42 1.79 -15.26
CA GLU A 199 -3.20 1.08 -16.54
C GLU A 199 -2.06 1.70 -17.40
N ASP A 200 -1.82 3.00 -17.26
CA ASP A 200 -0.77 3.75 -17.99
C ASP A 200 0.60 3.78 -17.26
N ASP A 201 0.86 2.80 -16.38
CA ASP A 201 2.08 2.71 -15.55
C ASP A 201 2.32 3.93 -14.63
N GLU A 202 1.25 4.68 -14.35
CA GLU A 202 1.28 5.89 -13.53
C GLU A 202 0.87 5.60 -12.08
N THR A 203 1.56 6.21 -11.12
CA THR A 203 1.17 6.14 -9.72
C THR A 203 -0.13 6.93 -9.50
N VAL A 204 -1.20 6.22 -9.12
CA VAL A 204 -2.50 6.80 -8.77
C VAL A 204 -2.70 6.94 -7.26
N ILE A 205 -1.98 6.13 -6.47
CA ILE A 205 -1.92 6.23 -5.01
C ILE A 205 -0.48 6.00 -4.54
N ASP A 206 -0.02 6.83 -3.62
CA ASP A 206 1.28 6.71 -2.94
C ASP A 206 1.10 6.85 -1.42
N GLY A 207 1.85 6.11 -0.62
CA GLY A 207 1.64 6.09 0.82
C GLY A 207 2.56 5.17 1.61
N GLU A 208 2.30 5.06 2.91
CA GLU A 208 3.00 4.13 3.81
C GLU A 208 2.03 3.37 4.70
N ALA A 209 2.35 2.10 4.96
CA ALA A 209 1.68 1.26 5.95
C ALA A 209 2.61 0.97 7.13
N VAL A 210 2.02 0.74 8.30
CA VAL A 210 2.66 -0.03 9.37
C VAL A 210 1.83 -1.28 9.62
N VAL A 211 2.49 -2.42 9.65
CA VAL A 211 1.86 -3.74 9.83
C VAL A 211 2.64 -4.58 10.84
N ILE A 212 1.97 -5.59 11.38
CA ILE A 212 2.61 -6.75 12.00
C ILE A 212 2.37 -7.94 11.08
N ILE A 213 3.39 -8.76 10.85
CA ILE A 213 3.26 -10.01 10.08
C ILE A 213 3.73 -11.12 11.00
N ASN A 214 2.82 -12.01 11.41
CA ASN A 214 3.11 -13.10 12.34
C ASN A 214 3.09 -14.45 11.62
N ASP A 215 3.73 -15.45 12.21
CA ASP A 215 3.51 -16.82 11.82
C ASP A 215 2.03 -17.17 12.04
N GLY A 216 1.43 -17.82 11.04
CA GLY A 216 0.04 -18.20 11.09
C GLY A 216 -0.21 -19.26 12.17
N PRO A 217 -1.46 -19.46 12.62
CA PRO A 217 -1.75 -20.60 13.46
C PRO A 217 -1.44 -21.90 12.72
N ASP A 218 -0.77 -22.85 13.38
CA ASP A 218 -0.61 -24.22 12.89
C ASP A 218 -1.99 -24.77 12.50
N VAL A 219 -2.22 -24.91 11.20
CA VAL A 219 -3.39 -25.59 10.67
C VAL A 219 -3.06 -27.06 10.55
N ASP A 220 -3.41 -27.85 11.57
CA ASP A 220 -3.47 -29.30 11.46
C ASP A 220 -4.44 -29.66 10.31
N VAL A 221 -3.91 -30.08 9.16
CA VAL A 221 -4.68 -30.53 7.98
C VAL A 221 -5.13 -31.98 8.15
#